data_AF-R5BF53-F1
#
_entry.id   AF-R5BF53-F1
#
_cell.length_a   1.000
_cell.length_b   1.000
_cell.length_c   1.000
_cell.angle_alpha   90.00
_cell.angle_beta   90.00
_cell.angle_gamma   90.00
#
_symmetry.space_group_name_H-M   'P 1'
#
loop_
_entity.id
_entity.type
_entity.pdbx_description
1 polymer ?
#
loop_
_entity_poly.entity_id
_entity_poly.type
_entity_poly.pdbx_seq_one_letter_code
_entity_poly.pdbx_strand_id
1 'polypeptide(L)'
;MYDYFKSLYLKMTEAVLKCQDANGSWHASLLAPENYPTAENSSSGFMTYGLAWGVNHGILKGKVYRKAVEKGWKALCSYVREDGKLEYVQPVAGSPGKITKDMTEVYGVGAFLLAATEMLDF
;
A
#
# COMPACT_ATOMS: atom_id res chain seq x y z
N MET A 1 -2.17 12.74 -23.67
CA MET A 1 -2.05 11.41 -23.04
C MET A 1 -1.50 11.50 -21.62
N TYR A 2 -0.38 12.20 -21.38
CA TYR A 2 0.16 12.44 -20.03
C TYR A 2 -0.85 13.07 -19.06
N ASP A 3 -1.50 14.18 -19.44
CA ASP A 3 -2.44 14.89 -18.54
C ASP A 3 -3.62 14.03 -18.08
N TYR A 4 -4.08 13.13 -18.96
CA TYR A 4 -5.13 12.17 -18.62
C TYR A 4 -4.67 11.22 -17.52
N PHE A 5 -3.52 10.56 -17.68
CA PHE A 5 -2.98 9.64 -16.68
C PHE A 5 -2.61 10.35 -15.38
N LYS A 6 -2.06 11.56 -15.47
CA LYS A 6 -1.79 12.40 -14.29
C LYS A 6 -3.09 12.74 -13.54
N SER A 7 -4.13 13.16 -14.25
CA SER A 7 -5.44 13.46 -13.65
C SER A 7 -6.06 12.24 -12.97
N LEU A 8 -5.99 11.07 -13.62
CA LEU A 8 -6.48 9.81 -13.07
C LEU A 8 -5.70 9.42 -11.80
N TYR A 9 -4.37 9.47 -11.87
CA TYR A 9 -3.49 9.18 -10.73
C TYR A 9 -3.79 10.09 -9.53
N LEU A 10 -3.90 11.41 -9.74
CA LEU A 10 -4.24 12.35 -8.67
C LEU A 10 -5.58 11.99 -8.02
N LYS A 11 -6.63 11.74 -8.82
CA LYS A 11 -7.96 11.33 -8.31
C LYS A 11 -7.89 10.03 -7.51
N MET A 12 -7.14 9.03 -7.97
CA MET A 12 -6.98 7.77 -7.26
C MET A 12 -6.24 7.97 -5.93
N THR A 13 -5.16 8.74 -5.91
CA THR A 13 -4.38 8.97 -4.67
C THR A 13 -5.18 9.66 -3.58
N GLU A 14 -6.09 10.58 -3.93
CA GLU A 14 -7.00 11.21 -2.96
C GLU A 14 -7.99 10.20 -2.35
N ALA A 15 -8.49 9.25 -3.15
CA ALA A 15 -9.38 8.20 -2.66
C ALA A 15 -8.62 7.17 -1.81
N VAL A 16 -7.43 6.75 -2.26
CA VAL A 16 -6.54 5.83 -1.53
C VAL A 16 -6.19 6.39 -0.16
N LEU A 17 -5.84 7.68 -0.07
CA LEU A 17 -5.50 8.33 1.19
C LEU A 17 -6.64 8.25 2.23
N LYS A 18 -7.90 8.34 1.79
CA LYS A 18 -9.08 8.26 2.67
C LYS A 18 -9.32 6.85 3.21
N CYS A 19 -8.76 5.83 2.56
CA CYS A 19 -8.93 4.42 2.92
C CYS A 19 -7.75 3.86 3.74
N GLN A 20 -6.74 4.68 4.05
CA GLN A 20 -5.63 4.25 4.90
C GLN A 20 -6.11 4.13 6.35
N ASP A 21 -5.84 3.00 6.99
CA ASP A 21 -6.19 2.79 8.39
C ASP A 21 -5.28 3.61 9.34
N ALA A 22 -5.62 3.60 10.63
CA ALA A 22 -4.85 4.33 11.63
C ALA A 22 -3.40 3.83 11.77
N ASN A 23 -3.16 2.55 11.46
CA ASN A 23 -1.86 1.88 11.55
C ASN A 23 -1.01 2.04 10.28
N GLY A 24 -1.58 2.53 9.18
CA GLY A 24 -0.93 2.77 7.90
C GLY A 24 -1.25 1.75 6.80
N SER A 25 -2.02 0.70 7.09
CA SER A 25 -2.36 -0.36 6.13
C SER A 25 -3.60 0.00 5.30
N TRP A 26 -3.74 -0.70 4.18
CA TRP A 26 -4.99 -0.82 3.42
C TRP A 26 -5.52 -2.23 3.55
N HIS A 27 -6.85 -2.36 3.69
CA HIS A 27 -7.53 -3.63 3.87
C HIS A 27 -8.01 -4.20 2.52
N ALA A 28 -8.31 -5.51 2.51
CA ALA A 28 -8.86 -6.18 1.33
C ALA A 28 -10.12 -5.49 0.79
N SER A 29 -10.96 -4.94 1.68
CA SER A 29 -12.06 -4.04 1.33
C SER A 29 -11.74 -2.62 1.76
N LEU A 30 -11.53 -1.72 0.79
CA LEU A 30 -11.17 -0.32 1.04
C LEU A 30 -12.29 0.49 1.71
N LEU A 31 -13.55 0.14 1.45
CA LEU A 31 -14.73 0.90 1.93
C LEU A 31 -15.52 0.20 3.02
N ALA A 32 -15.14 -1.05 3.35
CA ALA A 32 -15.75 -1.82 4.43
C ALA A 32 -14.69 -2.64 5.18
N PRO A 33 -13.66 -1.99 5.74
CA PRO A 33 -12.56 -2.66 6.43
C PRO A 33 -13.03 -3.46 7.65
N GLU A 34 -14.17 -3.10 8.26
CA GLU A 34 -14.78 -3.85 9.37
C GLU A 34 -15.14 -5.29 9.00
N ASN A 35 -15.42 -5.57 7.72
CA ASN A 35 -15.67 -6.93 7.22
C ASN A 35 -14.38 -7.73 6.99
N TYR A 36 -13.26 -7.02 6.79
CA TYR A 36 -11.94 -7.60 6.51
C TYR A 36 -10.85 -6.82 7.28
N PRO A 37 -10.84 -6.92 8.62
CA PRO A 37 -10.09 -5.99 9.47
C PRO A 37 -8.59 -6.25 9.51
N THR A 38 -8.13 -7.35 8.91
CA THR A 38 -6.70 -7.66 8.79
C THR A 38 -6.05 -6.73 7.77
N ALA A 39 -4.78 -6.40 7.98
CA ALA A 39 -3.98 -5.78 6.93
C ALA A 39 -3.97 -6.67 5.67
N GLU A 40 -3.83 -6.05 4.51
CA GLU A 40 -3.53 -6.73 3.26
C GLU A 40 -2.28 -6.08 2.64
N ASN A 41 -1.19 -6.84 2.59
CA ASN A 41 0.13 -6.26 2.39
C ASN A 41 0.53 -6.13 0.91
N SER A 42 -0.12 -6.82 -0.02
CA SER A 42 0.15 -6.56 -1.45
C SER A 42 -0.43 -5.23 -1.91
N SER A 43 -1.69 -4.95 -1.61
CA SER A 43 -2.35 -3.66 -1.86
C SER A 43 -1.61 -2.55 -1.11
N SER A 44 -1.32 -2.75 0.18
CA SER A 44 -0.56 -1.76 0.96
C SER A 44 0.81 -1.46 0.34
N GLY A 45 1.48 -2.48 -0.22
CA GLY A 45 2.72 -2.33 -0.99
C GLY A 45 2.54 -1.41 -2.21
N PHE A 46 1.57 -1.71 -3.08
CA PHE A 46 1.30 -0.89 -4.27
C PHE A 46 0.85 0.53 -3.94
N MET A 47 0.01 0.71 -2.91
CA MET A 47 -0.44 2.04 -2.48
C MET A 47 0.73 2.86 -1.92
N THR A 48 1.58 2.25 -1.09
CA THR A 48 2.77 2.90 -0.54
C THR A 48 3.73 3.31 -1.66
N TYR A 49 4.04 2.40 -2.58
CA TYR A 49 4.85 2.71 -3.77
C TYR A 49 4.27 3.86 -4.57
N GLY A 50 2.99 3.76 -4.96
CA GLY A 50 2.34 4.76 -5.80
C GLY A 50 2.36 6.15 -5.17
N LEU A 51 2.11 6.25 -3.86
CA LEU A 51 2.20 7.51 -3.12
C LEU A 51 3.65 8.02 -3.00
N ALA A 52 4.60 7.14 -2.69
CA ALA A 52 6.00 7.48 -2.52
C ALA A 52 6.59 8.03 -3.83
N TRP A 53 6.36 7.31 -4.93
CA TRP A 53 6.76 7.72 -6.27
C TRP A 53 6.23 9.11 -6.62
N GLY A 54 4.95 9.39 -6.37
CA GLY A 54 4.36 10.69 -6.67
C GLY A 54 4.97 11.84 -5.88
N VAL A 55 5.34 11.59 -4.62
CA VAL A 55 6.02 12.57 -3.78
C VAL A 55 7.45 12.81 -4.26
N ASN A 56 8.21 11.74 -4.52
CA ASN A 56 9.60 11.81 -5.00
C ASN A 56 9.70 12.56 -6.33
N HIS A 57 8.71 12.40 -7.21
CA HIS A 57 8.66 13.06 -8.51
C HIS A 57 7.96 14.43 -8.48
N GLY A 58 7.60 14.94 -7.30
CA GLY A 58 6.99 16.27 -7.13
C GLY A 58 5.58 16.41 -7.72
N ILE A 59 4.92 15.29 -8.05
CA ILE A 59 3.55 15.25 -8.57
C ILE A 59 2.54 15.38 -7.43
N LEU A 60 2.74 14.65 -6.34
CA LEU A 60 1.98 14.76 -5.10
C LEU A 60 2.66 15.79 -4.19
N LYS A 61 1.91 16.82 -3.82
CA LYS A 61 2.42 17.92 -2.99
C LYS A 61 1.70 17.98 -1.66
N GLY A 62 2.45 18.24 -0.60
CA GLY A 62 1.92 18.46 0.74
C GLY A 62 2.28 17.36 1.74
N LYS A 63 2.25 17.73 3.02
CA LYS A 63 2.67 16.85 4.14
C LYS A 63 1.77 15.63 4.32
N VAL A 64 0.55 15.67 3.81
CA VAL A 64 -0.42 14.58 3.97
C VAL A 64 0.03 13.29 3.27
N TYR A 65 0.55 13.41 2.04
CA TYR A 65 1.07 12.27 1.29
C TYR A 65 2.34 11.71 1.92
N ARG A 66 3.26 12.58 2.36
CA ARG A 66 4.48 12.15 3.07
C ARG A 66 4.16 11.33 4.32
N LYS A 67 3.25 11.82 5.17
CA LYS A 67 2.80 11.09 6.35
C LYS A 67 2.13 9.76 6.00
N ALA A 68 1.35 9.71 4.93
CA ALA A 68 0.70 8.49 4.50
C ALA A 68 1.72 7.44 4.03
N VAL A 69 2.74 7.85 3.26
CA VAL A 69 3.85 6.99 2.84
C VAL A 69 4.63 6.46 4.03
N GLU A 70 5.05 7.33 4.95
CA GLU A 70 5.79 6.93 6.16
C GLU A 70 5.02 5.90 6.99
N LYS A 71 3.70 6.11 7.15
CA LYS A 71 2.83 5.15 7.84
C LYS A 71 2.70 3.84 7.10
N GLY A 72 2.48 3.88 5.78
CA GLY A 72 2.37 2.68 4.94
C GLY A 72 3.64 1.86 4.98
N TRP A 73 4.80 2.51 4.86
CA TRP A 73 6.10 1.86 4.95
C TRP A 73 6.35 1.24 6.32
N LYS A 74 6.06 1.98 7.39
CA LYS A 74 6.18 1.46 8.76
C LYS A 74 5.30 0.23 8.98
N ALA A 75 4.06 0.25 8.48
CA ALA A 75 3.14 -0.88 8.56
C ALA A 75 3.71 -2.09 7.81
N LEU A 76 4.12 -1.92 6.55
CA LEU A 76 4.71 -2.99 5.74
C LEU A 76 5.91 -3.65 6.42
N CYS A 77 6.85 -2.85 6.94
CA CYS A 77 8.02 -3.35 7.66
C CYS A 77 7.66 -4.17 8.90
N SER A 78 6.56 -3.82 9.59
CA SER A 78 6.11 -4.54 10.79
C SER A 78 5.55 -5.94 10.51
N TYR A 79 5.25 -6.25 9.24
CA TYR A 79 4.75 -7.55 8.80
C TYR A 79 5.81 -8.40 8.08
N VAL A 80 7.07 -7.97 8.09
CA VAL A 80 8.19 -8.80 7.65
C VAL A 80 8.70 -9.58 8.85
N ARG A 81 8.63 -10.91 8.76
CA ARG A 81 9.19 -11.82 9.77
C ARG A 81 10.71 -11.74 9.82
N GLU A 82 11.29 -12.26 10.90
CA GLU A 82 12.75 -12.37 11.05
C GLU A 82 13.41 -13.18 9.94
N ASP A 83 12.70 -14.14 9.34
CA ASP A 83 13.15 -14.95 8.20
C ASP A 83 12.96 -14.27 6.84
N GLY A 84 12.49 -13.01 6.82
CA GLY A 84 12.29 -12.21 5.62
C GLY A 84 10.95 -12.44 4.92
N LYS A 85 10.09 -13.33 5.42
CA LYS A 85 8.77 -13.56 4.83
C LYS A 85 7.83 -12.38 5.11
N LEU A 86 7.22 -11.84 4.05
CA LEU A 86 6.12 -10.89 4.16
C LEU A 86 4.81 -11.62 4.46
N GLU A 87 4.19 -11.26 5.57
CA GLU A 87 2.92 -11.84 6.05
C GLU A 87 1.70 -11.13 5.43
N TYR A 88 0.50 -11.67 5.67
CA TYR A 88 -0.79 -11.07 5.31
C TYR A 88 -0.94 -10.64 3.84
N VAL A 89 -0.48 -11.46 2.90
CA VAL A 89 -0.75 -11.24 1.47
C VAL A 89 -1.97 -12.04 1.06
N GLN A 90 -2.98 -11.38 0.50
CA GLN A 90 -4.16 -12.09 0.01
C GLN A 90 -3.80 -12.90 -1.25
N PRO A 91 -4.13 -14.21 -1.34
CA PRO A 91 -4.00 -15.00 -2.56
C PRO A 91 -4.90 -14.52 -3.71
N VAL A 92 -4.61 -14.96 -4.93
CA VAL A 92 -5.36 -14.59 -6.14
C VAL A 92 -6.84 -14.96 -5.98
N ALA A 93 -7.71 -13.95 -6.11
CA ALA A 93 -9.16 -14.11 -6.04
C ALA A 93 -9.86 -12.96 -6.80
N GLY A 94 -11.19 -13.07 -6.97
CA GLY A 94 -12.01 -12.05 -7.62
C GLY A 94 -12.66 -11.03 -6.67
N SER A 95 -12.44 -11.15 -5.36
CA SER A 95 -13.07 -10.30 -4.34
C SER A 95 -12.26 -10.28 -3.03
N PRO A 96 -12.57 -9.37 -2.09
CA PRO A 96 -11.96 -9.36 -0.76
C PRO A 96 -12.14 -10.72 -0.06
N GLY A 97 -11.08 -11.19 0.61
CA GLY A 97 -11.04 -12.49 1.28
C GLY A 97 -10.49 -12.39 2.70
N LYS A 98 -10.69 -13.44 3.48
CA LYS A 98 -10.04 -13.55 4.81
C LYS A 98 -8.56 -13.84 4.62
N ILE A 99 -7.73 -13.05 5.29
CA ILE A 99 -6.27 -13.16 5.23
C ILE A 99 -5.77 -13.63 6.59
N THR A 100 -4.79 -14.52 6.57
CA THR A 100 -4.13 -15.01 7.79
C THR A 100 -2.66 -14.59 7.77
N LYS A 101 -2.06 -14.58 8.96
CA LYS A 101 -0.67 -14.17 9.17
C LYS A 101 0.30 -14.90 8.24
N ASP A 102 0.16 -16.21 8.11
CA ASP A 102 1.09 -17.03 7.33
C ASP A 102 0.91 -16.94 5.80
N MET A 103 -0.12 -16.25 5.32
CA MET A 103 -0.33 -16.11 3.87
C MET A 103 0.69 -15.14 3.27
N THR A 104 1.34 -15.59 2.20
CA THR A 104 2.28 -14.80 1.40
C THR A 104 2.13 -15.18 -0.07
N GLU A 105 2.51 -14.28 -0.97
CA GLU A 105 2.58 -14.53 -2.41
C GLU A 105 3.70 -13.73 -3.06
N VAL A 106 4.24 -14.23 -4.17
CA VAL A 106 5.40 -13.62 -4.86
C VAL A 106 5.12 -12.19 -5.35
N TYR A 107 3.89 -11.90 -5.76
CA TYR A 107 3.50 -10.54 -6.16
C TYR A 107 3.40 -9.59 -4.97
N GLY A 108 3.07 -10.08 -3.77
CA GLY A 108 3.09 -9.28 -2.56
C GLY A 108 4.51 -8.88 -2.19
N VAL A 109 5.46 -9.82 -2.31
CA VAL A 109 6.89 -9.53 -2.17
C VAL A 109 7.35 -8.52 -3.22
N GLY A 110 6.91 -8.65 -4.47
CA GLY A 110 7.18 -7.68 -5.53
C GLY A 110 6.66 -6.27 -5.19
N ALA A 111 5.43 -6.17 -4.69
CA ALA A 111 4.84 -4.90 -4.27
C ALA A 111 5.60 -4.27 -3.08
N PHE A 112 6.04 -5.09 -2.12
CA PHE A 112 6.90 -4.63 -1.02
C PHE A 112 8.23 -4.09 -1.53
N LEU A 113 8.88 -4.78 -2.47
CA LEU A 113 10.14 -4.32 -3.06
C LEU A 113 9.98 -3.03 -3.86
N LEU A 114 8.89 -2.87 -4.61
CA LEU A 114 8.55 -1.59 -5.26
C LEU A 114 8.43 -0.45 -4.25
N ALA A 115 7.72 -0.67 -3.14
CA ALA A 115 7.63 0.34 -2.08
C ALA A 115 9.02 0.64 -1.52
N ALA A 116 9.82 -0.40 -1.24
CA ALA A 116 11.16 -0.25 -0.70
C ALA A 116 12.07 0.59 -1.62
N THR A 117 11.99 0.43 -2.95
CA THR A 117 12.84 1.21 -3.87
C THR A 117 12.56 2.70 -3.79
N GLU A 118 11.29 3.11 -3.67
CA GLU A 118 10.96 4.54 -3.51
C GLU A 118 11.33 5.09 -2.14
N MET A 119 11.37 4.22 -1.12
CA MET A 119 11.74 4.60 0.24
C MET A 119 13.23 4.87 0.42
N LEU A 120 14.10 4.40 -0.50
CA LEU A 120 15.54 4.67 -0.45
C LEU A 120 15.85 6.17 -0.61
N ASP A 121 15.02 6.89 -1.34
CA ASP A 121 15.23 8.30 -1.73
C ASP A 121 14.18 9.27 -1.11
N PHE A 122 13.39 8.81 -0.14
CA PHE A 122 12.15 9.47 0.31
C PHE A 122 12.28 10.66 1.28
#